data_AF-A0A2R6LVI3-F1
#
_entry.id   AF-A0A2R6LVI3-F1
#
_cell.length_a   1.000
_cell.length_b   1.000
_cell.length_c   1.000
_cell.angle_alpha   90.00
_cell.angle_beta   90.00
_cell.angle_gamma   90.00
#
_symmetry.space_group_name_H-M   'P 1'
#
loop_
_entity.id
_entity.type
_entity.pdbx_description
1 polymer ?
#
loop_
_entity_poly.entity_id
_entity_poly.type
_entity_poly.pdbx_seq_one_letter_code
_entity_poly.pdbx_strand_id
1 'polypeptide(L)'
;MSGLDADGSGERDGDDSPDAETSDPSGETQMAADVWADQLLEERLTAIEGIGQFASEEREAVVECGDDGAGLSVAIDPLDGSSNLKSNNSMGTILAVYDGDLPASGRDLVAAAYVLYGPITTMVVARDGEVTEYVVEGQDGEFDERRAVREDVTLPDDPVVYGFGGRVPDWTDRFADYASDIEDELKLRYGGAMIGDVNQVMTYGGVFAYPELQSRREGKLRLQFEANPIGYIVESAGGASSNGAESLLDAEAEELHQRTPVYVGNEELIDRLEAGF
;
A
#
# COMPACT_ATOMS: atom_id res chain seq x y z
N MET A 1 18.45 -65.12 -34.40
CA MET A 1 18.76 -63.68 -34.26
C MET A 1 17.87 -63.17 -33.14
N SER A 2 18.41 -63.23 -31.92
CA SER A 2 18.67 -62.04 -31.05
C SER A 2 17.35 -61.50 -30.47
N GLY A 3 16.95 -61.77 -29.23
CA GLY A 3 17.75 -61.74 -27.99
C GLY A 3 17.96 -60.28 -27.59
N LEU A 4 17.31 -59.84 -26.51
CA LEU A 4 17.93 -59.06 -25.43
C LEU A 4 16.89 -58.62 -24.39
N ASP A 5 17.30 -58.87 -23.16
CA ASP A 5 16.70 -58.58 -21.87
C ASP A 5 16.56 -57.08 -21.61
N ALA A 6 15.51 -56.71 -20.87
CA ALA A 6 15.38 -55.39 -20.27
C ALA A 6 15.73 -55.51 -18.78
N ASP A 7 17.01 -55.34 -18.48
CA ASP A 7 17.50 -54.87 -17.19
C ASP A 7 17.93 -53.40 -17.38
N GLY A 8 17.56 -52.56 -16.43
CA GLY A 8 17.63 -51.11 -16.52
C GLY A 8 17.26 -50.50 -15.19
N SER A 9 18.06 -50.82 -14.17
CA SER A 9 18.21 -50.04 -12.96
C SER A 9 18.56 -48.59 -13.31
N GLY A 10 17.70 -47.67 -12.89
CA GLY A 10 17.96 -46.24 -12.87
C GLY A 10 17.51 -45.71 -11.52
N GLU A 11 18.46 -45.58 -10.60
CA GLU A 11 18.36 -44.76 -9.40
C GLU A 11 17.77 -43.40 -9.78
N ARG A 12 16.66 -43.02 -9.12
CA ARG A 12 16.18 -41.63 -9.15
C ARG A 12 16.92 -40.90 -8.05
N ASP A 13 17.85 -40.05 -8.50
CA ASP A 13 18.48 -39.02 -7.70
C ASP A 13 17.42 -38.18 -6.98
N GLY A 14 17.69 -37.88 -5.71
CA GLY A 14 16.85 -37.08 -4.85
C GLY A 14 16.66 -35.68 -5.43
N ASP A 15 15.40 -35.30 -5.60
CA ASP A 15 15.01 -33.93 -5.84
C ASP A 15 14.91 -33.25 -4.47
N ASP A 16 15.92 -32.43 -4.21
CA ASP A 16 16.09 -31.53 -3.08
C ASP A 16 14.96 -30.49 -3.14
N SER A 17 13.87 -30.73 -2.42
CA SER A 17 12.76 -29.78 -2.29
C SER A 17 13.12 -28.76 -1.21
N PRO A 18 13.32 -27.47 -1.52
CA PRO A 18 13.47 -26.45 -0.50
C PRO A 18 12.08 -25.91 -0.14
N ASP A 19 11.18 -26.77 0.35
CA ASP A 19 9.98 -26.31 1.05
C ASP A 19 10.33 -26.10 2.51
N ALA A 20 11.16 -25.10 2.76
CA ALA A 20 11.25 -24.47 4.07
C ALA A 20 10.24 -23.31 4.07
N GLU A 21 8.96 -23.65 4.24
CA GLU A 21 7.92 -22.67 4.56
C GLU A 21 8.24 -22.07 5.93
N THR A 22 8.90 -20.92 5.94
CA THR A 22 9.00 -20.06 7.11
C THR A 22 7.72 -19.24 7.20
N SER A 23 6.84 -19.62 8.11
CA SER A 23 5.62 -18.88 8.42
C SER A 23 5.95 -17.65 9.28
N ASP A 24 5.69 -16.46 8.74
CA ASP A 24 5.70 -15.18 9.45
C ASP A 24 4.45 -15.02 10.37
N PRO A 25 4.44 -14.17 11.43
CA PRO A 25 3.33 -14.05 12.39
C PRO A 25 1.99 -13.61 11.77
N SER A 26 1.99 -13.19 10.51
CA SER A 26 0.82 -12.77 9.72
C SER A 26 0.03 -13.94 9.10
N GLY A 27 0.64 -15.13 8.94
CA GLY A 27 -0.02 -16.33 8.42
C GLY A 27 -0.22 -16.38 6.89
N GLU A 28 0.43 -15.50 6.13
CA GLU A 28 0.46 -15.54 4.66
C GLU A 28 1.77 -16.17 4.16
N THR A 29 1.71 -17.06 3.16
CA THR A 29 2.93 -17.55 2.49
C THR A 29 3.54 -16.38 1.73
N GLN A 30 4.58 -15.78 2.30
CA GLN A 30 5.27 -14.62 1.72
C GLN A 30 5.67 -14.92 0.26
N MET A 31 5.22 -14.10 -0.69
CA MET A 31 5.56 -14.37 -2.09
C MET A 31 7.04 -14.04 -2.33
N ALA A 32 7.70 -14.80 -3.21
CA ALA A 32 9.09 -14.52 -3.56
C ALA A 32 9.32 -13.09 -4.10
N ALA A 33 8.28 -12.46 -4.65
CA ALA A 33 8.31 -11.07 -5.10
C ALA A 33 8.33 -10.08 -3.94
N ASP A 34 7.57 -10.34 -2.87
CA ASP A 34 7.53 -9.51 -1.66
C ASP A 34 8.90 -9.48 -0.98
N VAL A 35 9.48 -10.67 -0.76
CA VAL A 35 10.84 -10.83 -0.19
C VAL A 35 11.89 -10.09 -1.01
N TRP A 36 11.81 -10.21 -2.33
CA TRP A 36 12.76 -9.57 -3.22
C TRP A 36 12.61 -8.04 -3.20
N ALA A 37 11.38 -7.52 -3.22
CA ALA A 37 11.11 -6.09 -3.19
C ALA A 37 11.56 -5.47 -1.85
N ASP A 38 11.26 -6.13 -0.73
CA ASP A 38 11.70 -5.72 0.61
C ASP A 38 13.24 -5.63 0.70
N GLN A 39 13.95 -6.70 0.30
CA GLN A 39 15.43 -6.73 0.34
C GLN A 39 16.05 -5.64 -0.53
N LEU A 40 15.53 -5.45 -1.75
CA LEU A 40 16.03 -4.44 -2.66
C LEU A 40 15.81 -3.04 -2.09
N LEU A 41 14.61 -2.74 -1.59
CA LEU A 41 14.27 -1.42 -1.08
C LEU A 41 15.00 -1.12 0.22
N GLU A 42 15.14 -2.08 1.14
CA GLU A 42 15.99 -1.93 2.32
C GLU A 42 17.42 -1.56 1.92
N GLU A 43 18.07 -2.34 1.06
CA GLU A 43 19.46 -2.10 0.66
C GLU A 43 19.64 -0.69 0.09
N ARG A 44 18.71 -0.26 -0.77
CA ARG A 44 18.81 1.05 -1.43
C ARG A 44 18.44 2.22 -0.52
N LEU A 45 17.42 2.09 0.31
CA LEU A 45 16.95 3.17 1.18
C LEU A 45 17.87 3.39 2.38
N THR A 46 18.35 2.31 3.00
CA THR A 46 19.27 2.38 4.14
C THR A 46 20.67 2.89 3.76
N ALA A 47 21.03 2.81 2.47
CA ALA A 47 22.26 3.40 1.94
C ALA A 47 22.18 4.92 1.73
N ILE A 48 21.00 5.53 1.86
CA ILE A 48 20.81 6.98 1.70
C ILE A 48 21.27 7.69 2.98
N GLU A 49 22.22 8.62 2.85
CA GLU A 49 22.64 9.47 3.96
C GLU A 49 21.46 10.28 4.51
N GLY A 50 21.26 10.24 5.83
CA GLY A 50 20.19 10.95 6.53
C GLY A 50 18.94 10.12 6.85
N ILE A 51 18.90 8.84 6.46
CA ILE A 51 17.90 7.89 6.98
C ILE A 51 18.41 7.32 8.31
N GLY A 52 17.64 7.53 9.37
CA GLY A 52 17.92 7.05 10.73
C GLY A 52 17.19 5.75 11.07
N GLN A 53 16.00 5.55 10.50
CA GLN A 53 15.22 4.33 10.68
C GLN A 53 14.59 3.87 9.37
N PHE A 54 14.53 2.55 9.18
CA PHE A 54 13.81 1.91 8.10
C PHE A 54 12.84 0.88 8.66
N ALA A 55 11.60 0.88 8.19
CA ALA A 55 10.63 -0.15 8.49
C ALA A 55 9.89 -0.58 7.23
N SER A 56 9.46 -1.83 7.21
CA SER A 56 8.76 -2.45 6.09
C SER A 56 7.59 -3.25 6.62
N GLU A 57 6.51 -3.31 5.86
CA GLU A 57 5.37 -4.18 6.16
C GLU A 57 5.80 -5.64 6.36
N GLU A 58 6.87 -6.06 5.67
CA GLU A 58 7.41 -7.43 5.63
C GLU A 58 8.39 -7.76 6.78
N ARG A 59 8.57 -6.84 7.75
CA ARG A 59 9.56 -6.97 8.84
C ARG A 59 8.97 -6.62 10.19
N GLU A 60 9.15 -7.50 11.18
CA GLU A 60 8.61 -7.31 12.53
C GLU A 60 9.12 -6.06 13.28
N ALA A 61 10.30 -5.55 12.93
CA ALA A 61 10.99 -4.53 13.70
C ALA A 61 11.66 -3.47 12.81
N VAL A 62 11.84 -2.29 13.39
CA VAL A 62 12.59 -1.18 12.80
C VAL A 62 14.07 -1.58 12.65
N VAL A 63 14.64 -1.23 11.50
CA VAL A 63 16.07 -1.30 11.21
C VAL A 63 16.69 0.06 11.47
N GLU A 64 17.55 0.14 12.48
CA GLU A 64 18.34 1.33 12.79
C GLU A 64 19.40 1.56 11.71
N CYS A 65 19.43 2.78 11.18
CA CYS A 65 20.27 3.19 10.05
C CYS A 65 21.25 4.31 10.48
N GLY A 66 22.41 4.37 9.83
CA GLY A 66 23.46 5.34 10.14
C GLY A 66 24.17 5.12 11.49
N ASP A 67 25.05 6.05 11.84
CA ASP A 67 25.69 6.08 13.16
C ASP A 67 24.76 6.84 14.13
N ASP A 68 24.24 6.14 15.14
CA ASP A 68 23.37 6.64 16.22
C ASP A 68 21.85 6.77 15.94
N GLY A 69 21.32 6.28 14.80
CA GLY A 69 19.88 6.32 14.51
C GLY A 69 19.31 7.72 14.24
N ALA A 70 20.17 8.73 14.13
CA ALA A 70 19.78 10.11 13.87
C ALA A 70 19.46 10.31 12.38
N GLY A 71 18.21 10.71 12.08
CA GLY A 71 17.80 11.00 10.70
C GLY A 71 16.28 11.00 10.54
N LEU A 72 15.83 10.97 9.30
CA LEU A 72 14.43 10.72 8.96
C LEU A 72 14.12 9.23 9.04
N SER A 73 12.86 8.91 9.33
CA SER A 73 12.38 7.53 9.33
C SER A 73 11.64 7.23 8.02
N VAL A 74 11.88 6.06 7.45
CA VAL A 74 11.22 5.59 6.22
C VAL A 74 10.42 4.35 6.53
N ALA A 75 9.12 4.37 6.23
CA ALA A 75 8.25 3.20 6.31
C ALA A 75 7.75 2.86 4.89
N ILE A 76 7.76 1.57 4.53
CA ILE A 76 7.31 1.12 3.22
C ILE A 76 6.31 -0.03 3.29
N ASP A 77 5.39 -0.06 2.31
CA ASP A 77 4.84 -1.31 1.80
C ASP A 77 5.60 -1.63 0.51
N PRO A 78 6.50 -2.63 0.50
CA PRO A 78 7.34 -2.90 -0.65
C PRO A 78 6.53 -3.36 -1.87
N LEU A 79 5.39 -4.04 -1.66
CA LEU A 79 4.56 -4.56 -2.74
C LEU A 79 3.06 -4.66 -2.33
N ASP A 80 2.37 -3.53 -2.31
CA ASP A 80 0.91 -3.47 -2.19
C ASP A 80 0.25 -4.21 -3.36
N GLY A 81 -0.73 -5.05 -3.03
CA GLY A 81 -1.44 -5.83 -4.00
C GLY A 81 -0.64 -7.02 -4.54
N SER A 82 0.31 -7.57 -3.80
CA SER A 82 1.05 -8.80 -4.18
C SER A 82 0.15 -9.94 -4.67
N SER A 83 -1.05 -10.09 -4.11
CA SER A 83 -2.07 -11.05 -4.56
C SER A 83 -2.52 -10.87 -6.02
N ASN A 84 -2.35 -9.68 -6.60
CA ASN A 84 -2.63 -9.36 -8.00
C ASN A 84 -1.51 -9.77 -8.96
N LEU A 85 -0.35 -10.19 -8.48
CA LEU A 85 0.77 -10.62 -9.32
C LEU A 85 0.35 -11.77 -10.26
N LYS A 86 -0.35 -12.77 -9.73
CA LYS A 86 -0.80 -13.94 -10.50
C LYS A 86 -1.83 -13.60 -11.58
N SER A 87 -2.68 -12.61 -11.33
CA SER A 87 -3.69 -12.16 -12.29
C SER A 87 -3.15 -11.12 -13.28
N ASN A 88 -1.89 -10.70 -13.11
CA ASN A 88 -1.27 -9.63 -13.89
C ASN A 88 -2.10 -8.33 -13.84
N ASN A 89 -2.55 -7.99 -12.64
CA ASN A 89 -3.30 -6.77 -12.36
C ASN A 89 -2.40 -5.74 -11.65
N SER A 90 -2.92 -4.54 -11.41
CA SER A 90 -2.16 -3.45 -10.78
C SER A 90 -1.74 -3.80 -9.35
N MET A 91 -0.54 -3.35 -9.00
CA MET A 91 0.18 -3.52 -7.73
C MET A 91 1.23 -2.40 -7.64
N GLY A 92 1.92 -2.24 -6.52
CA GLY A 92 3.02 -1.29 -6.45
C GLY A 92 3.58 -1.07 -5.07
N THR A 93 4.25 0.07 -4.87
CA THR A 93 5.02 0.33 -3.64
C THR A 93 4.50 1.60 -2.98
N ILE A 94 4.35 1.58 -1.66
CA ILE A 94 3.99 2.75 -0.85
C ILE A 94 5.20 3.14 -0.01
N LEU A 95 5.45 4.45 0.10
CA LEU A 95 6.56 5.00 0.84
C LEU A 95 6.10 6.19 1.69
N ALA A 96 6.52 6.19 2.94
CA ALA A 96 6.28 7.24 3.93
C ALA A 96 7.63 7.73 4.48
N VAL A 97 7.80 9.05 4.61
CA VAL A 97 8.98 9.67 5.22
C VAL A 97 8.55 10.55 6.38
N TYR A 98 9.00 10.23 7.59
CA TYR A 98 8.64 10.91 8.83
C TYR A 98 9.83 11.69 9.41
N ASP A 99 9.53 12.85 10.00
CA ASP A 99 10.43 13.58 10.92
C ASP A 99 10.10 13.17 12.36
N GLY A 100 10.40 11.92 12.70
CA GLY A 100 10.12 11.31 13.99
C GLY A 100 10.44 9.81 14.00
N ASP A 101 10.66 9.24 15.19
CA ASP A 101 10.94 7.82 15.36
C ASP A 101 9.66 6.99 15.18
N LEU A 102 9.78 5.80 14.57
CA LEU A 102 8.66 4.89 14.36
C LEU A 102 8.32 4.09 15.64
N PRO A 103 7.02 3.83 15.92
CA PRO A 103 5.84 4.30 15.19
C PRO A 103 5.61 5.81 15.38
N ALA A 104 5.34 6.51 14.27
CA ALA A 104 5.20 7.97 14.25
C ALA A 104 3.76 8.41 13.94
N SER A 105 3.40 9.64 14.32
CA SER A 105 2.11 10.22 13.92
C SER A 105 2.10 10.47 12.41
N GLY A 106 0.95 10.34 11.75
CA GLY A 106 0.81 10.79 10.37
C GLY A 106 1.07 12.29 10.20
N ARG A 107 0.95 13.09 11.27
CA ARG A 107 1.33 14.51 11.26
C ARG A 107 2.85 14.76 11.23
N ASP A 108 3.67 13.73 11.49
CA ASP A 108 5.13 13.83 11.37
C ASP A 108 5.62 13.54 9.94
N LEU A 109 4.72 13.23 9.00
CA LEU A 109 5.07 13.03 7.60
C LEU A 109 5.61 14.32 6.96
N VAL A 110 6.79 14.22 6.36
CA VAL A 110 7.39 15.29 5.54
C VAL A 110 7.27 15.01 4.05
N ALA A 111 7.10 13.74 3.67
CA ALA A 111 6.80 13.32 2.31
C ALA A 111 6.15 11.93 2.31
N ALA A 112 5.32 11.67 1.32
CA ALA A 112 4.82 10.34 1.01
C ALA A 112 4.75 10.13 -0.50
N ALA A 113 4.86 8.88 -0.93
CA ALA A 113 4.72 8.53 -2.33
C ALA A 113 4.10 7.15 -2.50
N TYR A 114 3.49 6.92 -3.66
CA TYR A 114 3.25 5.57 -4.15
C TYR A 114 3.73 5.45 -5.59
N VAL A 115 4.23 4.26 -5.95
CA VAL A 115 4.58 3.88 -7.31
C VAL A 115 3.59 2.83 -7.78
N LEU A 116 2.86 3.12 -8.86
CA LEU A 116 1.90 2.22 -9.45
C LEU A 116 2.53 1.44 -10.62
N TYR A 117 2.64 0.13 -10.48
CA TYR A 117 3.05 -0.79 -11.56
C TYR A 117 1.84 -1.15 -12.44
N GLY A 118 1.36 -0.14 -13.18
CA GLY A 118 0.28 -0.28 -14.14
C GLY A 118 0.78 -0.55 -15.58
N PRO A 119 -0.09 -0.34 -16.59
CA PRO A 119 0.33 -0.33 -18.00
C PRO A 119 1.40 0.72 -18.30
N ILE A 120 1.44 1.78 -17.48
CA ILE A 120 2.47 2.80 -17.43
C ILE A 120 2.89 2.87 -15.96
N THR A 121 4.19 2.80 -15.69
CA THR A 121 4.70 3.01 -14.34
C THR A 121 4.60 4.49 -14.00
N THR A 122 3.81 4.80 -12.98
CA THR A 122 3.62 6.17 -12.49
C THR A 122 4.00 6.25 -11.03
N MET A 123 4.40 7.43 -10.59
CA MET A 123 4.72 7.71 -9.20
C MET A 123 4.01 8.99 -8.79
N VAL A 124 3.21 8.92 -7.74
CA VAL A 124 2.58 10.09 -7.12
C VAL A 124 3.37 10.42 -5.87
N VAL A 125 3.77 11.68 -5.73
CA VAL A 125 4.57 12.17 -4.61
C VAL A 125 3.85 13.36 -4.00
N ALA A 126 3.62 13.31 -2.69
CA ALA A 126 3.16 14.43 -1.89
C ALA A 126 4.30 14.93 -0.99
N ARG A 127 4.54 16.24 -1.01
CA ARG A 127 5.57 16.90 -0.20
C ARG A 127 5.24 18.39 -0.09
N ASP A 128 5.48 18.99 1.07
CA ASP A 128 5.30 20.44 1.28
C ASP A 128 3.88 20.95 0.93
N GLY A 129 2.87 20.08 1.05
CA GLY A 129 1.47 20.38 0.71
C GLY A 129 1.14 20.34 -0.79
N GLU A 130 2.07 19.90 -1.64
CA GLU A 130 1.88 19.77 -3.08
C GLU A 130 1.95 18.30 -3.51
N VAL A 131 1.14 17.92 -4.51
CA VAL A 131 1.14 16.57 -5.08
C VAL A 131 1.55 16.63 -6.56
N THR A 132 2.51 15.79 -6.95
CA THR A 132 2.96 15.69 -8.34
C THR A 132 2.89 14.24 -8.82
N GLU A 133 2.34 14.05 -10.02
CA GLU A 133 2.36 12.78 -10.74
C GLU A 133 3.54 12.77 -11.74
N TYR A 134 4.33 11.72 -11.65
CA TYR A 134 5.44 11.43 -12.54
C TYR A 134 5.14 10.17 -13.35
N VAL A 135 5.60 10.13 -14.60
CA VAL A 135 5.85 8.87 -15.28
C VAL A 135 7.28 8.46 -14.97
N VAL A 136 7.46 7.20 -14.58
CA VAL A 136 8.76 6.57 -14.38
C VAL A 136 9.15 5.90 -15.70
N GLU A 137 10.22 6.39 -16.31
CA GLU A 137 10.68 5.96 -17.62
C GLU A 137 12.05 5.32 -17.49
N GLY A 138 12.36 4.42 -18.42
CA GLY A 138 13.62 3.72 -18.45
C GLY A 138 14.11 3.45 -19.86
N GLN A 139 15.43 3.30 -20.01
CA GLN A 139 16.05 2.80 -21.23
C GLN A 139 16.65 1.42 -20.97
N ASP A 140 16.54 0.52 -21.94
CA ASP A 140 17.13 -0.83 -21.88
C ASP A 140 16.74 -1.68 -20.65
N GLY A 141 15.61 -1.37 -20.02
CA GLY A 141 15.09 -2.08 -18.84
C GLY A 141 15.45 -1.46 -17.49
N GLU A 142 16.19 -0.35 -17.47
CA GLU A 142 16.57 0.39 -16.26
C GLU A 142 15.67 1.61 -16.09
N PHE A 143 14.92 1.69 -14.98
CA PHE A 143 14.00 2.79 -14.66
C PHE A 143 14.73 3.94 -13.94
N ASP A 144 15.60 4.65 -14.67
CA ASP A 144 16.50 5.66 -14.09
C ASP A 144 15.99 7.11 -14.20
N GLU A 145 14.88 7.34 -14.91
CA GLU A 145 14.34 8.68 -15.13
C GLU A 145 12.90 8.80 -14.64
N ARG A 146 12.56 9.99 -14.14
CA ARG A 146 11.16 10.37 -13.88
C ARG A 146 10.88 11.72 -14.52
N ARG A 147 9.67 11.85 -15.08
CA ARG A 147 9.22 13.08 -15.71
C ARG A 147 7.86 13.46 -15.17
N ALA A 148 7.75 14.68 -14.63
CA ALA A 148 6.49 15.24 -14.18
C ALA A 148 5.50 15.29 -15.36
N VAL A 149 4.31 14.76 -15.15
CA VAL A 149 3.20 14.80 -16.12
C VAL A 149 2.04 15.63 -15.62
N ARG A 150 1.87 15.74 -14.30
CA ARG A 150 0.90 16.62 -13.65
C ARG A 150 1.52 17.19 -12.38
N GLU A 151 1.63 18.50 -12.32
CA GLU A 151 2.00 19.26 -11.13
C GLU A 151 0.70 19.77 -10.46
N ASP A 152 0.76 20.05 -9.16
CA ASP A 152 -0.39 20.54 -8.36
C ASP A 152 -1.65 19.68 -8.50
N VAL A 153 -1.48 18.36 -8.37
CA VAL A 153 -2.59 17.40 -8.45
C VAL A 153 -3.56 17.63 -7.30
N THR A 154 -4.82 17.89 -7.64
CA THR A 154 -5.94 17.96 -6.69
C THR A 154 -7.00 16.92 -7.02
N LEU A 155 -7.75 16.46 -6.02
CA LEU A 155 -8.93 15.63 -6.26
C LEU A 155 -9.95 16.43 -7.10
N PRO A 156 -10.59 15.81 -8.11
CA PRO A 156 -11.71 16.43 -8.82
C PRO A 156 -12.89 16.72 -7.87
N ASP A 157 -13.49 17.92 -7.99
CA ASP A 157 -14.64 18.34 -7.17
C ASP A 157 -15.90 17.50 -7.40
N ASP A 158 -16.08 16.98 -8.62
CA ASP A 158 -17.20 16.12 -9.00
C ASP A 158 -16.77 14.63 -8.89
N PRO A 159 -17.09 13.91 -7.79
CA PRO A 159 -16.67 12.52 -7.62
C PRO A 159 -17.38 11.59 -8.60
N VAL A 160 -16.66 10.58 -9.11
CA VAL A 160 -17.19 9.65 -10.12
C VAL A 160 -17.12 8.20 -9.68
N VAL A 161 -16.14 7.83 -8.86
CA VAL A 161 -15.85 6.42 -8.56
C VAL A 161 -15.93 6.09 -7.08
N TYR A 162 -16.18 4.82 -6.77
CA TYR A 162 -15.95 4.29 -5.44
C TYR A 162 -15.21 2.96 -5.50
N GLY A 163 -14.40 2.66 -4.49
CA GLY A 163 -13.70 1.39 -4.35
C GLY A 163 -13.72 0.90 -2.92
N PHE A 164 -14.56 -0.11 -2.63
CA PHE A 164 -14.75 -0.64 -1.28
C PHE A 164 -14.18 -2.05 -1.13
N GLY A 165 -13.23 -2.19 -0.21
CA GLY A 165 -12.62 -3.43 0.19
C GLY A 165 -13.42 -4.22 1.21
N GLY A 166 -12.99 -5.46 1.42
CA GLY A 166 -13.77 -6.45 2.17
C GLY A 166 -14.93 -7.01 1.35
N ARG A 167 -15.50 -8.13 1.78
CA ARG A 167 -16.69 -8.70 1.12
C ARG A 167 -17.92 -8.12 1.79
N VAL A 168 -18.95 -7.82 0.98
CA VAL A 168 -20.24 -7.29 1.47
C VAL A 168 -20.79 -7.99 2.73
N PRO A 169 -20.79 -9.34 2.84
CA PRO A 169 -21.32 -10.01 4.03
C PRO A 169 -20.50 -9.79 5.32
N ASP A 170 -19.25 -9.36 5.18
CA ASP A 170 -18.32 -9.13 6.29
C ASP A 170 -18.35 -7.67 6.79
N TRP A 171 -19.04 -6.78 6.09
CA TRP A 171 -19.17 -5.37 6.47
C TRP A 171 -20.01 -5.19 7.73
N THR A 172 -19.72 -4.13 8.48
CA THR A 172 -20.58 -3.69 9.59
C THR A 172 -21.87 -3.07 9.04
N ASP A 173 -22.93 -3.09 9.84
CA ASP A 173 -24.21 -2.50 9.42
C ASP A 173 -24.06 -1.01 9.04
N ARG A 174 -23.31 -0.24 9.85
CA ARG A 174 -23.07 1.19 9.58
C ARG A 174 -22.31 1.44 8.27
N PHE A 175 -21.31 0.61 7.95
CA PHE A 175 -20.60 0.75 6.68
C PHE A 175 -21.45 0.26 5.51
N ALA A 176 -22.25 -0.79 5.69
CA ALA A 176 -23.16 -1.27 4.64
C ALA A 176 -24.22 -0.23 4.28
N ASP A 177 -24.75 0.50 5.27
CA ASP A 177 -25.67 1.61 5.07
C ASP A 177 -25.00 2.74 4.26
N TYR A 178 -23.81 3.20 4.67
CA TYR A 178 -23.03 4.19 3.90
C TYR A 178 -22.71 3.71 2.49
N ALA A 179 -22.26 2.46 2.34
CA ALA A 179 -21.89 1.89 1.06
C ALA A 179 -23.09 1.92 0.11
N SER A 180 -24.28 1.48 0.56
CA SER A 180 -25.49 1.48 -0.26
C SER A 180 -25.82 2.87 -0.84
N ASP A 181 -25.66 3.93 -0.07
CA ASP A 181 -25.90 5.30 -0.56
C ASP A 181 -24.89 5.69 -1.64
N ILE A 182 -23.62 5.31 -1.47
CA ILE A 182 -22.56 5.58 -2.46
C ILE A 182 -22.74 4.75 -3.74
N GLU A 183 -23.18 3.50 -3.64
CA GLU A 183 -23.39 2.61 -4.79
C GLU A 183 -24.49 3.13 -5.75
N ASP A 184 -25.46 3.86 -5.21
CA ASP A 184 -26.53 4.50 -6.00
C ASP A 184 -26.05 5.74 -6.77
N GLU A 185 -24.94 6.36 -6.33
CA GLU A 185 -24.44 7.63 -6.86
C GLU A 185 -23.19 7.47 -7.75
N LEU A 186 -22.26 6.60 -7.35
CA LEU A 186 -20.92 6.50 -7.92
C LEU A 186 -20.68 5.17 -8.63
N LYS A 187 -19.61 5.12 -9.44
CA LYS A 187 -19.27 3.94 -10.23
C LYS A 187 -18.22 3.07 -9.55
N LEU A 188 -18.52 1.78 -9.40
CA LEU A 188 -17.57 0.81 -8.84
C LEU A 188 -16.25 0.75 -9.63
N ARG A 189 -15.15 0.88 -8.88
CA ARG A 189 -13.76 0.65 -9.25
C ARG A 189 -13.06 -0.03 -8.07
N TYR A 190 -12.96 -1.35 -8.14
CA TYR A 190 -12.24 -2.13 -7.13
C TYR A 190 -11.43 -3.22 -7.81
N GLY A 191 -10.12 -3.04 -7.84
CA GLY A 191 -9.10 -3.90 -8.44
C GLY A 191 -8.38 -4.77 -7.42
N GLY A 192 -8.56 -4.52 -6.12
CA GLY A 192 -8.05 -5.36 -5.03
C GLY A 192 -6.59 -5.08 -4.64
N ALA A 193 -6.01 -3.99 -5.14
CA ALA A 193 -4.76 -3.42 -4.67
C ALA A 193 -5.04 -1.98 -4.26
N MET A 194 -4.67 -1.61 -3.03
CA MET A 194 -5.02 -0.31 -2.44
C MET A 194 -4.58 0.83 -3.35
N ILE A 195 -3.32 0.83 -3.81
CA ILE A 195 -2.79 1.91 -4.62
C ILE A 195 -3.51 2.01 -5.97
N GLY A 196 -3.93 0.88 -6.54
CA GLY A 196 -4.62 0.85 -7.82
C GLY A 196 -5.98 1.52 -7.71
N ASP A 197 -6.68 1.26 -6.61
CA ASP A 197 -8.00 1.79 -6.32
C ASP A 197 -7.95 3.25 -5.87
N VAL A 198 -7.00 3.62 -5.01
CA VAL A 198 -6.72 5.02 -4.64
C VAL A 198 -6.33 5.85 -5.86
N ASN A 199 -5.53 5.31 -6.79
CA ASN A 199 -5.17 6.04 -8.00
C ASN A 199 -6.39 6.32 -8.91
N GLN A 200 -7.43 5.48 -8.87
CA GLN A 200 -8.71 5.79 -9.54
C GLN A 200 -9.39 7.00 -8.87
N VAL A 201 -9.38 7.07 -7.53
CA VAL A 201 -9.93 8.20 -6.77
C VAL A 201 -9.16 9.49 -7.06
N MET A 202 -7.82 9.45 -7.03
CA MET A 202 -6.97 10.60 -7.38
C MET A 202 -7.22 11.12 -8.80
N THR A 203 -7.59 10.23 -9.73
CA THR A 203 -7.82 10.59 -11.14
C THR A 203 -9.23 11.12 -11.40
N TYR A 204 -10.24 10.50 -10.79
CA TYR A 204 -11.64 10.70 -11.15
C TYR A 204 -12.49 11.36 -10.06
N GLY A 205 -11.94 11.58 -8.86
CA GLY A 205 -12.71 11.92 -7.68
C GLY A 205 -13.56 10.73 -7.24
N GLY A 206 -13.85 10.65 -5.95
CA GLY A 206 -14.55 9.51 -5.38
C GLY A 206 -14.13 9.22 -3.95
N VAL A 207 -14.36 7.96 -3.57
CA VAL A 207 -13.99 7.45 -2.25
C VAL A 207 -13.45 6.03 -2.35
N PHE A 208 -12.32 5.79 -1.69
CA PHE A 208 -11.82 4.46 -1.39
C PHE A 208 -12.10 4.15 0.08
N ALA A 209 -12.50 2.91 0.37
CA ALA A 209 -12.62 2.43 1.73
C ALA A 209 -12.10 1.00 1.87
N TYR A 210 -11.31 0.75 2.92
CA TYR A 210 -11.18 -0.57 3.51
C TYR A 210 -11.71 -0.48 4.95
N PRO A 211 -13.01 -0.77 5.14
CA PRO A 211 -13.69 -0.50 6.40
C PRO A 211 -13.27 -1.47 7.49
N GLU A 212 -13.70 -1.19 8.71
CA GLU A 212 -13.79 -2.23 9.72
C GLU A 212 -14.77 -3.34 9.27
N LEU A 213 -14.41 -4.58 9.59
CA LEU A 213 -15.23 -5.75 9.29
C LEU A 213 -15.82 -6.31 10.58
N GLN A 214 -16.88 -7.11 10.48
CA GLN A 214 -17.51 -7.77 11.63
C GLN A 214 -16.50 -8.59 12.45
N SER A 215 -15.55 -9.25 11.76
CA SER A 215 -14.51 -10.10 12.34
C SER A 215 -13.20 -9.38 12.67
N ARG A 216 -12.98 -8.17 12.13
CA ARG A 216 -11.78 -7.36 12.31
C ARG A 216 -12.16 -5.90 12.44
N ARG A 217 -12.42 -5.47 13.68
CA ARG A 217 -12.93 -4.13 14.01
C ARG A 217 -11.86 -3.06 13.92
N GLU A 218 -10.60 -3.48 14.07
CA GLU A 218 -9.39 -2.69 13.90
C GLU A 218 -9.02 -2.44 12.43
N GLY A 219 -9.78 -2.96 11.47
CA GLY A 219 -9.45 -2.86 10.04
C GLY A 219 -8.38 -3.84 9.58
N LYS A 220 -7.96 -3.70 8.32
CA LYS A 220 -6.95 -4.59 7.69
C LYS A 220 -5.63 -3.90 7.44
N LEU A 221 -5.66 -2.67 6.95
CA LEU A 221 -4.49 -1.94 6.45
C LEU A 221 -3.67 -1.40 7.62
N ARG A 222 -2.35 -1.30 7.43
CA ARG A 222 -1.40 -0.87 8.46
C ARG A 222 -1.26 0.65 8.47
N LEU A 223 -1.22 1.22 9.66
CA LEU A 223 -1.17 2.66 9.88
C LEU A 223 0.09 3.28 9.27
N GLN A 224 1.27 2.74 9.61
CA GLN A 224 2.56 3.33 9.23
C GLN A 224 2.91 3.19 7.74
N PHE A 225 2.50 2.08 7.11
CA PHE A 225 2.92 1.66 5.78
C PHE A 225 1.90 1.98 4.68
N GLU A 226 0.60 2.00 5.03
CA GLU A 226 -0.49 2.11 4.06
C GLU A 226 -1.37 3.34 4.36
N ALA A 227 -1.91 3.44 5.57
CA ALA A 227 -2.94 4.44 5.89
C ALA A 227 -2.38 5.88 5.96
N ASN A 228 -1.33 6.11 6.76
CA ASN A 228 -0.69 7.42 6.90
C ASN A 228 -0.20 7.98 5.55
N PRO A 229 0.64 7.27 4.76
CA PRO A 229 1.14 7.82 3.50
C PRO A 229 0.03 8.13 2.50
N ILE A 230 -0.99 7.26 2.39
CA ILE A 230 -2.11 7.53 1.49
C ILE A 230 -2.99 8.68 2.00
N GLY A 231 -3.26 8.73 3.30
CA GLY A 231 -3.97 9.85 3.93
C GLY A 231 -3.27 11.18 3.65
N TYR A 232 -1.94 11.22 3.79
CA TYR A 232 -1.14 12.41 3.52
C TYR A 232 -1.19 12.84 2.06
N ILE A 233 -1.12 11.89 1.12
CA ILE A 233 -1.24 12.20 -0.32
C ILE A 233 -2.62 12.74 -0.65
N VAL A 234 -3.68 12.12 -0.14
CA VAL A 234 -5.07 12.52 -0.42
C VAL A 234 -5.39 13.88 0.21
N GLU A 235 -5.02 14.10 1.47
CA GLU A 235 -5.19 15.40 2.14
C GLU A 235 -4.37 16.50 1.46
N SER A 236 -3.14 16.22 1.02
CA SER A 236 -2.32 17.17 0.25
C SER A 236 -2.94 17.54 -1.10
N ALA A 237 -3.74 16.64 -1.68
CA ALA A 237 -4.49 16.89 -2.91
C ALA A 237 -5.87 17.53 -2.67
N GLY A 238 -6.15 18.01 -1.44
CA GLY A 238 -7.42 18.66 -1.09
C GLY A 238 -8.58 17.69 -0.82
N GLY A 239 -8.30 16.41 -0.65
CA GLY A 239 -9.25 15.44 -0.14
C GLY A 239 -9.25 15.35 1.38
N ALA A 240 -9.91 14.33 1.91
CA ALA A 240 -9.90 13.98 3.32
C ALA A 240 -9.55 12.50 3.52
N SER A 241 -9.06 12.20 4.71
CA SER A 241 -8.82 10.85 5.19
C SER A 241 -9.57 10.62 6.51
N SER A 242 -9.94 9.38 6.81
CA SER A 242 -10.57 9.02 8.07
C SER A 242 -10.34 7.55 8.44
N ASN A 243 -10.31 7.24 9.74
CA ASN A 243 -10.45 5.89 10.29
C ASN A 243 -11.90 5.53 10.67
N GLY A 244 -12.86 6.40 10.34
CA GLY A 244 -14.26 6.32 10.73
C GLY A 244 -14.62 7.13 11.98
N ALA A 245 -13.67 7.87 12.54
CA ALA A 245 -13.89 8.77 13.67
C ALA A 245 -13.04 10.05 13.61
N GLU A 246 -11.84 9.97 13.05
CA GLU A 246 -10.91 11.08 12.89
C GLU A 246 -10.01 10.87 11.67
N SER A 247 -9.27 11.90 11.26
CA SER A 247 -8.28 11.81 10.18
C SER A 247 -7.25 10.70 10.45
N LEU A 248 -6.84 10.00 9.39
CA LEU A 248 -5.77 8.99 9.50
C LEU A 248 -4.48 9.62 10.02
N LEU A 249 -4.24 10.90 9.72
CA LEU A 249 -3.03 11.58 10.13
C LEU A 249 -3.03 11.95 11.62
N ASP A 250 -4.21 12.08 12.22
CA ASP A 250 -4.39 12.38 13.65
C ASP A 250 -4.45 11.11 14.53
N ALA A 251 -4.60 9.93 13.93
CA ALA A 251 -4.69 8.67 14.65
C ALA A 251 -3.44 8.43 15.51
N GLU A 252 -3.66 7.99 16.76
CA GLU A 252 -2.58 7.63 17.68
C GLU A 252 -1.83 6.39 17.17
N ALA A 253 -0.49 6.51 17.08
CA ALA A 253 0.39 5.46 16.62
C ALA A 253 1.05 4.76 17.82
N GLU A 254 0.54 3.60 18.20
CA GLU A 254 1.00 2.83 19.36
C GLU A 254 1.94 1.68 18.96
N GLU A 255 1.68 1.03 17.82
CA GLU A 255 2.44 -0.13 17.35
C GLU A 255 2.88 0.05 15.88
N LEU A 256 4.06 -0.50 15.55
CA LEU A 256 4.60 -0.43 14.18
C LEU A 256 3.65 -1.02 13.13
N HIS A 257 3.08 -2.20 13.42
CA HIS A 257 2.13 -2.89 12.55
C HIS A 257 0.65 -2.67 12.94
N GLN A 258 0.36 -1.57 13.63
CA GLN A 258 -1.00 -1.22 14.01
C GLN A 258 -1.90 -1.19 12.78
N ARG A 259 -3.09 -1.78 12.89
CA ARG A 259 -4.11 -1.76 11.83
C ARG A 259 -5.12 -0.66 12.09
N THR A 260 -5.69 -0.14 11.01
CA THR A 260 -6.80 0.82 11.06
C THR A 260 -7.78 0.57 9.91
N PRO A 261 -9.08 0.87 10.08
CA PRO A 261 -9.96 1.16 8.96
C PRO A 261 -9.40 2.35 8.17
N VAL A 262 -9.61 2.36 6.86
CA VAL A 262 -9.12 3.41 5.98
C VAL A 262 -10.24 3.89 5.09
N TYR A 263 -10.51 5.18 5.12
CA TYR A 263 -11.44 5.89 4.25
C TYR A 263 -10.71 7.10 3.69
N VAL A 264 -10.60 7.22 2.36
CA VAL A 264 -9.92 8.35 1.73
C VAL A 264 -10.66 8.79 0.47
N GLY A 265 -10.75 10.08 0.22
CA GLY A 265 -11.42 10.60 -0.98
C GLY A 265 -11.82 12.05 -0.86
N ASN A 266 -12.87 12.43 -1.59
CA ASN A 266 -13.45 13.76 -1.50
C ASN A 266 -14.00 14.03 -0.08
N GLU A 267 -13.73 15.24 0.44
CA GLU A 267 -14.10 15.67 1.80
C GLU A 267 -15.59 15.43 2.09
N GLU A 268 -16.50 15.84 1.20
CA GLU A 268 -17.94 15.64 1.39
C GLU A 268 -18.35 14.17 1.57
N LEU A 269 -17.66 13.22 0.92
CA LEU A 269 -17.95 11.80 1.05
C LEU A 269 -17.45 11.24 2.40
N ILE A 270 -16.30 11.75 2.87
CA ILE A 270 -15.77 11.40 4.19
C ILE A 270 -16.64 12.00 5.31
N ASP A 271 -17.09 13.24 5.18
CA ASP A 271 -18.02 13.86 6.13
C ASP A 271 -19.34 13.09 6.23
N ARG A 272 -19.87 12.63 5.10
CA ARG A 272 -21.09 11.79 5.06
C ARG A 272 -20.88 10.46 5.78
N LEU A 273 -19.73 9.83 5.62
CA LEU A 273 -19.36 8.61 6.32
C LEU A 273 -19.36 8.86 7.84
N GLU A 274 -18.60 9.85 8.30
CA GLU A 274 -18.46 10.13 9.74
C GLU A 274 -19.79 10.54 10.39
N ALA A 275 -20.64 11.28 9.67
CA ALA A 275 -21.97 11.64 10.16
C ALA A 275 -22.89 10.42 10.41
N GLY A 276 -22.62 9.30 9.75
CA GLY A 276 -23.36 8.04 9.91
C GLY A 276 -22.77 7.07 10.94
N PHE A 277 -21.61 7.38 11.52
CA PHE A 277 -20.78 6.41 12.29
C PHE A 277 -20.93 6.47 13.81
#